data_AF-A0A950FH05-F1
#
_entry.id   AF-A0A950FH05-F1
#
_cell.length_a   1.000
_cell.length_b   1.000
_cell.length_c   1.000
_cell.angle_alpha   90.00
_cell.angle_beta   90.00
_cell.angle_gamma   90.00
#
_symmetry.space_group_name_H-M   'P 1'
#
loop_
_entity.id
_entity.type
_entity.pdbx_description
1 polymer ?
#
loop_
_entity_poly.entity_id
_entity_poly.type
_entity_poly.pdbx_seq_one_letter_code
_entity_poly.pdbx_strand_id
1 'polypeptide(L)' 'MANIEELAARTQRLEDIENIKQLKARYCAFCDDNYNPQGIASLFTEDGVW' A
#
# COMPACT_ATOMS: atom_id res chain seq x y z
N MET A 1 11.25 29.01 5.88
CA MET A 1 10.90 27.76 6.61
C MET A 1 9.61 27.25 6.03
N ALA A 2 9.45 25.94 5.87
CA ALA A 2 8.19 25.38 5.42
C ALA A 2 7.10 25.65 6.46
N ASN A 3 5.90 26.02 6.03
CA ASN A 3 4.77 26.22 6.94
C ASN A 3 4.17 24.85 7.36
N ILE A 4 3.23 24.87 8.31
CA ILE A 4 2.62 23.64 8.84
C ILE A 4 1.89 22.85 7.74
N GLU A 5 1.22 23.53 6.81
CA GLU A 5 0.48 22.90 5.72
C GLU A 5 1.42 22.18 4.74
N GLU A 6 2.54 22.80 4.38
CA GLU A 6 3.58 22.21 3.53
C GLU A 6 4.22 20.98 4.18
N LEU A 7 4.47 21.04 5.50
CA LEU A 7 4.99 19.90 6.25
C LEU A 7 3.98 18.76 6.33
N ALA A 8 2.71 19.06 6.60
CA ALA A 8 1.63 18.06 6.64
C ALA A 8 1.46 17.36 5.29
N ALA A 9 1.41 18.12 4.19
CA ALA A 9 1.30 17.55 2.84
C ALA A 9 2.51 16.67 2.49
N ARG A 10 3.72 17.06 2.91
CA ARG A 10 4.92 16.25 2.68
C ARG A 10 4.92 14.97 3.53
N THR A 11 4.49 15.04 4.78
CA THR A 11 4.34 13.86 5.65
C THR A 11 3.31 12.89 5.11
N GLN A 12 2.11 13.38 4.73
CA GLN A 12 1.08 12.55 4.12
C GLN A 12 1.60 11.80 2.90
N ARG A 13 2.30 12.50 2.00
CA ARG A 13 2.92 11.86 0.83
C ARG A 13 3.90 10.74 1.21
N LEU A 14 4.69 10.92 2.26
CA LEU A 14 5.65 9.91 2.71
C LEU A 14 4.93 8.69 3.32
N GLU A 15 3.86 8.93 4.09
CA GLU A 15 3.01 7.88 4.67
C GLU A 15 2.30 7.09 3.57
N ASP A 16 1.76 7.76 2.55
CA ASP A 16 1.13 7.11 1.40
C ASP A 16 2.11 6.22 0.64
N ILE A 17 3.35 6.71 0.41
CA ILE A 17 4.41 5.93 -0.22
C ILE A 17 4.74 4.68 0.60
N GLU A 18 4.84 4.81 1.92
CA GLU A 18 5.12 3.68 2.79
C GLU A 18 3.97 2.66 2.80
N ASN A 19 2.73 3.13 2.88
CA ASN A 19 1.54 2.28 2.82
C ASN A 19 1.50 1.47 1.51
N ILE A 20 1.86 2.06 0.37
CA ILE A 20 1.95 1.37 -0.92
C ILE A 20 3.06 0.31 -0.90
N LYS A 21 4.24 0.61 -0.34
CA LYS A 21 5.32 -0.39 -0.21
C LYS A 21 4.89 -1.58 0.63
N GLN A 22 4.25 -1.33 1.77
CA GLN A 22 3.73 -2.38 2.65
C GLN A 22 2.60 -3.18 2.00
N LEU A 23 1.75 -2.53 1.19
CA LEU A 23 0.75 -3.23 0.38
C LEU A 23 1.42 -4.22 -0.60
N LYS A 24 2.43 -3.78 -1.35
CA LYS A 24 3.16 -4.62 -2.30
C LYS A 24 3.94 -5.73 -1.61
N ALA A 25 4.55 -5.46 -0.45
CA ALA A 25 5.25 -6.47 0.33
C ALA A 25 4.31 -7.59 0.80
N ARG A 26 3.10 -7.24 1.28
CA ARG A 26 2.06 -8.21 1.65
C ARG A 26 1.59 -9.03 0.45
N TYR A 27 1.41 -8.39 -0.71
CA TYR A 27 1.08 -9.10 -1.94
C TYR A 27 2.14 -10.15 -2.28
N CYS A 28 3.43 -9.79 -2.27
CA CYS A 28 4.51 -10.75 -2.52
C CYS A 28 4.50 -11.88 -1.48
N ALA A 29 4.30 -11.56 -0.20
CA ALA A 29 4.20 -12.57 0.84
C ALA A 29 3.06 -13.56 0.61
N PHE A 30 1.89 -13.12 0.11
CA PHE A 30 0.81 -14.03 -0.26
C PHE A 30 1.10 -14.84 -1.53
N CYS A 31 1.82 -14.27 -2.50
CA CYS A 31 2.31 -15.04 -3.65
C CYS A 31 3.28 -16.15 -3.21
N ASP A 32 4.20 -15.84 -2.30
CA ASP A 32 5.19 -16.77 -1.76
C ASP A 32 4.55 -17.80 -0.81
N ASP A 33 3.41 -17.48 -0.19
CA ASP A 33 2.59 -18.38 0.63
C ASP A 33 1.69 -19.28 -0.24
N ASN A 34 2.31 -20.15 -1.05
CA ASN A 34 1.64 -21.08 -1.96
C ASN A 34 0.57 -20.40 -2.85
N TYR A 35 0.81 -19.15 -3.23
CA TYR A 35 -0.11 -18.37 -4.03
C TYR A 35 -1.50 -18.20 -3.39
N ASN A 36 -1.54 -17.83 -2.11
CA ASN A 36 -2.76 -17.64 -1.33
C ASN A 36 -3.76 -16.70 -2.03
N PRO A 37 -4.82 -17.23 -2.67
CA PRO A 37 -5.64 -16.45 -3.58
C PRO A 37 -6.59 -15.52 -2.82
N GLN A 38 -7.05 -15.93 -1.62
CA GLN A 38 -7.89 -15.07 -0.78
C GLN A 38 -7.08 -13.89 -0.21
N GLY A 39 -5.85 -14.15 0.21
CA GLY A 39 -4.93 -13.12 0.69
C GLY A 39 -4.64 -12.09 -0.41
N ILE A 40 -4.29 -12.56 -1.60
CA ILE A 40 -4.06 -11.68 -2.76
C ILE A 40 -5.30 -10.84 -3.07
N ALA A 41 -6.48 -11.46 -3.21
CA ALA A 41 -7.72 -10.76 -3.54
C ALA A 41 -8.09 -9.68 -2.50
N SER A 42 -7.79 -9.91 -1.22
CA SER A 42 -8.07 -8.94 -0.14
C SER A 42 -7.32 -7.61 -0.25
N LEU A 43 -6.27 -7.55 -1.08
CA LEU A 43 -5.46 -6.35 -1.28
C LEU A 43 -5.98 -5.44 -2.40
N PHE A 44 -6.97 -5.89 -3.15
CA PHE A 44 -7.58 -5.13 -4.25
C PHE A 44 -8.80 -4.34 -3.77
N THR A 45 -9.15 -3.30 -4.51
CA THR A 45 -10.45 -2.63 -4.37
C THR A 45 -11.58 -3.55 -4.84
N GLU A 46 -12.82 -3.22 -4.51
CA GLU A 46 -14.00 -4.02 -4.90
C GLU A 46 -14.11 -4.23 -6.42
N ASP A 47 -13.69 -3.23 -7.19
CA ASP A 47 -13.63 -3.22 -8.66
C ASP A 47 -12.27 -3.61 -9.23
N GLY A 48 -11.35 -4.07 -8.38
CA GLY A 48 -10.00 -4.44 -8.78
C GLY A 48 -9.98 -5.65 -9.72
N VAL A 49 -9.19 -5.54 -10.80
CA VAL A 49 -8.96 -6.61 -11.77
C VAL A 49 -7.48 -6.99 -11.74
N TRP A 50 -7.20 -8.28 -11.75
CA TRP A 50 -5.86 -8.86 -11.71
C TRP A 50 -5.63 -9.80 -12.88
#